data_AF-A0A0N9I1U9-F1
#
_entry.id   AF-A0A0N9I1U9-F1
#
_cell.length_a   1.000
_cell.length_b   1.000
_cell.length_c   1.000
_cell.angle_alpha   90.00
_cell.angle_beta   90.00
_cell.angle_gamma   90.00
#
_symmetry.space_group_name_H-M   'P 1'
#
loop_
_entity.id
_entity.type
_entity.pdbx_description
1 polymer ?
#
loop_
_entity_poly.entity_id
_entity_poly.type
_entity_poly.pdbx_seq_one_letter_code
_entity_poly.pdbx_strand_id
1 'polypeptide(L)'
;MYPALLPATAQAAPTPGVRASYANPVRTNGRVDAKATVARLREMNANTYAFLVHNENDWNGFGPFLREAQDAGLVTWACLVPPSECPGVEETCSNYLPHKKDYIAWARAIGALAKKYPVLRAWAMDDFVYNKAFSTPSYTGQMRAAAGIDLYPVVYVRQLDAAFVNSYADAVDSLILPFNDSPNRNTVWTGSLRGHLNTAVGLLAAKNKKLLLMPYASTLSNTTVTPDVGYVTAVTAVGIEYMKAGEIAGVVQYALPFTPGLPQAKDVSFAHTGRGGLVFTVHSNTDTQAGGFVAASTTVRLDAGSTSCSMVLRHQDDWAATRRATT
;
A
#
# COMPACT_ATOMS: atom_id res chain seq x y z
N MET A 1 5.73 -21.66 58.96
CA MET A 1 6.21 -21.90 57.57
C MET A 1 5.24 -21.22 56.62
N TYR A 2 5.62 -20.07 56.06
CA TYR A 2 4.86 -19.45 54.98
C TYR A 2 5.34 -20.05 53.65
N PRO A 3 4.44 -20.43 52.73
CA PRO A 3 4.85 -20.94 51.43
C PRO A 3 5.48 -19.80 50.62
N ALA A 4 6.66 -20.06 50.07
CA ALA A 4 7.32 -19.14 49.15
C ALA A 4 6.49 -19.03 47.87
N LEU A 5 6.08 -17.81 47.53
CA LEU A 5 5.49 -17.48 46.23
C LEU A 5 6.53 -17.74 45.15
N LEU A 6 6.18 -18.59 44.18
CA LEU A 6 6.98 -18.80 42.98
C LEU A 6 7.10 -17.48 42.21
N PRO A 7 8.27 -17.16 41.64
CA PRO A 7 8.42 -15.97 40.81
C PRO A 7 7.52 -16.08 39.59
N ALA A 8 6.74 -15.01 39.35
CA ALA A 8 5.97 -14.85 38.13
C ALA A 8 6.91 -15.01 36.93
N THR A 9 6.56 -15.91 36.02
CA THR A 9 7.24 -16.04 34.73
C THR A 9 7.26 -14.68 34.05
N ALA A 10 8.45 -14.16 33.77
CA ALA A 10 8.63 -12.93 33.03
C ALA A 10 7.83 -13.02 31.72
N GLN A 11 6.77 -12.23 31.64
CA GLN A 11 5.93 -12.17 30.45
C GLN A 11 6.82 -11.70 29.29
N ALA A 12 6.93 -12.54 28.25
CA ALA A 12 7.71 -12.20 27.06
C ALA A 12 7.30 -10.80 26.59
N ALA A 13 8.27 -9.94 26.31
CA ALA A 13 8.00 -8.63 25.73
C ALA A 13 7.08 -8.80 24.51
N PRO A 14 6.03 -7.97 24.36
CA PRO A 14 5.11 -8.09 23.22
C PRO A 14 5.92 -8.11 21.92
N THR A 15 5.58 -9.03 21.01
CA THR A 15 6.20 -9.05 19.68
C THR A 15 6.12 -7.65 19.08
N PRO A 16 7.25 -7.04 18.68
CA PRO A 16 7.20 -5.71 18.09
C PRO A 16 6.28 -5.71 16.87
N GLY A 17 5.29 -4.82 16.86
CA GLY A 17 4.37 -4.71 15.72
C GLY A 17 5.10 -4.41 14.41
N VAL A 18 4.44 -4.72 13.29
CA VAL A 18 5.02 -4.57 11.94
C VAL A 18 5.17 -3.09 11.60
N ARG A 19 6.39 -2.69 11.24
CA ARG A 19 6.71 -1.38 10.66
C ARG A 19 7.32 -1.65 9.29
N ALA A 20 6.49 -1.56 8.28
CA ALA A 20 6.85 -1.94 6.92
C ALA A 20 6.79 -0.77 5.95
N SER A 21 7.51 -0.95 4.85
CA SER A 21 7.33 -0.18 3.63
C SER A 21 7.09 -1.13 2.46
N TYR A 22 6.37 -0.66 1.44
CA TYR A 22 6.01 -1.41 0.25
C TYR A 22 6.55 -0.72 -1.00
N ALA A 23 7.13 -1.52 -1.91
CA ALA A 23 7.61 -1.08 -3.22
C ALA A 23 8.71 0.01 -3.16
N ASN A 24 8.99 0.62 -4.32
CA ASN A 24 10.00 1.66 -4.55
C ASN A 24 11.37 1.45 -3.91
N PRO A 25 12.00 0.29 -4.20
CA PRO A 25 13.38 0.09 -3.80
C PRO A 25 14.29 1.16 -4.43
N VAL A 26 15.44 1.39 -3.80
CA VAL A 26 16.51 2.14 -4.46
C VAL A 26 16.94 1.35 -5.70
N ARG A 27 17.14 2.05 -6.82
CA ARG A 27 17.55 1.42 -8.08
C ARG A 27 18.86 1.98 -8.61
N THR A 28 19.68 1.09 -9.14
CA THR A 28 20.93 1.40 -9.84
C THR A 28 20.87 0.73 -11.21
N ASN A 29 20.96 1.52 -12.29
CA ASN A 29 20.84 1.04 -13.67
C ASN A 29 19.56 0.21 -13.94
N GLY A 30 18.42 0.67 -13.40
CA GLY A 30 17.11 0.03 -13.56
C GLY A 30 16.87 -1.21 -12.69
N ARG A 31 17.91 -1.73 -12.01
CA ARG A 31 17.81 -2.89 -11.11
C ARG A 31 17.72 -2.47 -9.66
N VAL A 32 17.13 -3.31 -8.83
CA VAL A 32 17.07 -3.08 -7.38
C VAL A 32 18.48 -3.10 -6.78
N ASP A 33 18.81 -2.01 -6.08
CA ASP A 33 20.00 -1.93 -5.23
C ASP A 33 19.63 -2.43 -3.82
N ALA A 34 19.90 -3.71 -3.57
CA ALA A 34 19.49 -4.36 -2.33
C ALA A 34 20.12 -3.72 -1.09
N LYS A 35 21.41 -3.38 -1.16
CA LYS A 35 22.15 -2.79 -0.03
C LYS A 35 21.64 -1.39 0.29
N ALA A 36 21.49 -0.55 -0.73
CA ALA A 36 20.98 0.80 -0.54
C ALA A 36 19.52 0.77 -0.05
N THR A 37 18.69 -0.13 -0.57
CA THR A 37 17.30 -0.30 -0.11
C THR A 37 17.24 -0.70 1.36
N VAL A 38 18.01 -1.72 1.77
CA VAL A 38 18.08 -2.18 3.18
C VAL A 38 18.61 -1.07 4.09
N ALA A 39 19.60 -0.28 3.66
CA ALA A 39 20.11 0.85 4.42
C ALA A 39 19.00 1.89 4.67
N ARG A 40 18.23 2.26 3.65
CA ARG A 40 17.10 3.20 3.78
C ARG A 40 16.01 2.69 4.71
N LEU A 41 15.66 1.41 4.60
CA LEU A 41 14.70 0.76 5.50
C LEU A 41 15.14 0.80 6.96
N ARG A 42 16.44 0.62 7.23
CA ARG A 42 17.01 0.74 8.58
C ARG A 42 16.99 2.17 9.09
N GLU A 43 17.36 3.15 8.26
CA GLU A 43 17.32 4.57 8.61
C GLU A 43 15.90 5.01 9.05
N MET A 44 14.86 4.48 8.42
CA MET A 44 13.46 4.76 8.79
C MET A 44 12.90 3.83 9.90
N ASN A 45 13.74 2.99 10.52
CA ASN A 45 13.35 2.02 11.56
C ASN A 45 12.24 1.04 11.12
N ALA A 46 12.23 0.68 9.83
CA ALA A 46 11.39 -0.40 9.31
C ALA A 46 11.98 -1.74 9.74
N ASN A 47 11.12 -2.65 10.20
CA ASN A 47 11.49 -4.03 10.53
C ASN A 47 11.07 -5.02 9.44
N THR A 48 10.29 -4.55 8.45
CA THR A 48 9.70 -5.38 7.41
C THR A 48 9.72 -4.65 6.06
N TYR A 49 9.85 -5.38 4.96
CA TYR A 49 9.70 -4.81 3.61
C TYR A 49 8.83 -5.70 2.72
N ALA A 50 7.80 -5.10 2.11
CA ALA A 50 6.99 -5.75 1.10
C ALA A 50 7.58 -5.45 -0.29
N PHE A 51 8.36 -6.39 -0.80
CA PHE A 51 9.07 -6.29 -2.07
C PHE A 51 8.10 -6.55 -3.22
N LEU A 52 7.82 -5.52 -4.02
CA LEU A 52 6.99 -5.66 -5.21
C LEU A 52 7.76 -6.34 -6.34
N VAL A 53 7.24 -7.46 -6.83
CA VAL A 53 7.68 -8.11 -8.06
C VAL A 53 6.76 -7.64 -9.19
N HIS A 54 7.15 -6.56 -9.87
CA HIS A 54 6.36 -6.00 -10.97
C HIS A 54 6.82 -6.54 -12.33
N ASN A 55 8.10 -6.90 -12.45
CA ASN A 55 8.63 -7.50 -13.67
C ASN A 55 9.75 -8.54 -13.44
N GLU A 56 10.23 -9.12 -14.54
CA GLU A 56 11.32 -10.11 -14.51
C GLU A 56 12.61 -9.60 -13.83
N ASN A 57 12.98 -8.32 -14.02
CA ASN A 57 14.16 -7.76 -13.34
C ASN A 57 13.95 -7.68 -11.83
N ASP A 58 12.73 -7.41 -11.37
CA ASP A 58 12.41 -7.40 -9.95
C ASP A 58 12.46 -8.82 -9.37
N TRP A 59 11.92 -9.82 -10.07
CA TRP A 59 12.03 -11.22 -9.68
C TRP A 59 13.48 -11.70 -9.59
N ASN A 60 14.28 -11.41 -10.62
CA ASN A 60 15.70 -11.75 -10.66
C ASN A 60 16.49 -11.01 -9.56
N GLY A 61 16.07 -9.81 -9.18
CA GLY A 61 16.63 -9.03 -8.08
C GLY A 61 16.18 -9.48 -6.68
N PHE A 62 15.08 -10.23 -6.57
CA PHE A 62 14.49 -10.60 -5.29
C PHE A 62 15.38 -11.58 -4.49
N GLY A 63 15.99 -12.57 -5.15
CA GLY A 63 16.93 -13.49 -4.49
C GLY A 63 18.14 -12.79 -3.86
N PRO A 64 18.86 -11.92 -4.61
CA PRO A 64 19.90 -11.05 -4.06
C PRO A 64 19.41 -10.15 -2.92
N PHE A 65 18.21 -9.56 -3.05
CA PHE A 65 17.61 -8.76 -1.99
C PHE A 65 17.36 -9.57 -0.71
N LEU A 66 16.80 -10.78 -0.82
CA LEU A 66 16.53 -11.65 0.32
C LEU A 66 17.80 -12.03 1.09
N ARG A 67 18.94 -12.19 0.40
CA ARG A 67 20.23 -12.40 1.06
C ARG A 67 20.61 -11.20 1.94
N GLU A 68 20.60 -10.00 1.36
CA GLU A 68 20.93 -8.77 2.10
C GLU A 68 19.94 -8.52 3.24
N ALA A 69 18.64 -8.77 3.03
CA ALA A 69 17.62 -8.67 4.06
C ALA A 69 17.86 -9.68 5.20
N GLN A 70 18.31 -10.90 4.88
CA GLN A 70 18.63 -11.91 5.88
C GLN A 70 19.83 -11.53 6.73
N ASP A 71 20.92 -11.11 6.09
CA ASP A 71 22.10 -10.59 6.78
C ASP A 71 21.75 -9.38 7.66
N ALA A 72 20.71 -8.64 7.26
CA ALA A 72 20.23 -7.49 7.98
C ALA A 72 19.18 -7.76 9.07
N GLY A 73 18.65 -8.98 9.18
CA GLY A 73 17.53 -9.32 10.07
C GLY A 73 16.19 -8.66 9.69
N LEU A 74 16.04 -8.23 8.43
CA LEU A 74 14.86 -7.55 7.91
C LEU A 74 13.83 -8.57 7.42
N VAL A 75 12.64 -8.60 8.03
CA VAL A 75 11.54 -9.44 7.54
C VAL A 75 11.13 -8.97 6.15
N THR A 76 10.90 -9.89 5.23
CA THR A 76 10.52 -9.57 3.86
C THR A 76 9.22 -10.29 3.49
N TRP A 77 8.39 -9.63 2.70
CA TRP A 77 7.26 -10.23 2.02
C TRP A 77 7.42 -10.09 0.52
N ALA A 78 7.04 -11.12 -0.24
CA ALA A 78 6.89 -10.99 -1.68
C ALA A 78 5.53 -10.37 -1.98
N CYS A 79 5.45 -9.29 -2.76
CA CYS A 79 4.18 -8.73 -3.19
C CYS A 79 4.05 -8.85 -4.70
N LEU A 80 2.94 -9.43 -5.15
CA LEU A 80 2.62 -9.59 -6.55
C LEU A 80 1.50 -8.64 -6.95
N VAL A 81 1.66 -8.09 -8.15
CA VAL A 81 0.60 -7.40 -8.90
C VAL A 81 -0.59 -8.35 -9.19
N PRO A 82 -1.82 -7.82 -9.34
CA PRO A 82 -3.03 -8.61 -9.55
C PRO A 82 -3.17 -9.17 -10.97
N PRO A 83 -4.07 -10.16 -11.18
CA PRO A 83 -4.43 -10.66 -12.51
C PRO A 83 -4.89 -9.57 -13.50
N SER A 84 -5.52 -8.50 -13.02
CA SER A 84 -6.03 -7.39 -13.81
C SER A 84 -4.95 -6.54 -14.48
N GLU A 85 -3.72 -6.49 -13.95
CA GLU A 85 -2.63 -5.74 -14.56
C GLU A 85 -1.91 -6.53 -15.68
N CYS A 86 -2.29 -7.79 -15.89
CA CYS A 86 -1.88 -8.64 -16.99
C CYS A 86 -3.06 -8.72 -17.99
N PRO A 87 -3.22 -7.73 -18.89
CA PRO A 87 -4.31 -7.70 -19.87
C PRO A 87 -4.28 -8.95 -20.75
N GLY A 88 -5.45 -9.47 -21.12
CA GLY A 88 -5.56 -10.66 -21.96
C GLY A 88 -5.36 -10.38 -23.45
N VAL A 89 -4.99 -11.46 -24.16
CA VAL A 89 -4.98 -11.74 -25.62
C VAL A 89 -4.32 -10.77 -26.62
N GLU A 90 -4.25 -9.46 -26.37
CA GLU A 90 -3.61 -8.50 -27.30
C GLU A 90 -2.40 -7.75 -26.71
N GLU A 91 -2.33 -7.65 -25.37
CA GLU A 91 -1.21 -7.04 -24.65
C GLU A 91 -0.50 -8.10 -23.81
N THR A 92 0.76 -8.39 -24.12
CA THR A 92 1.43 -9.57 -23.57
C THR A 92 1.71 -9.42 -22.07
N CYS A 93 1.41 -10.45 -21.27
CA CYS A 93 1.87 -10.56 -19.88
C CYS A 93 3.37 -10.83 -19.76
N SER A 94 4.16 -10.36 -20.70
CA SER A 94 5.62 -10.56 -20.78
C SER A 94 6.35 -9.86 -19.65
N ASN A 95 5.76 -8.84 -19.05
CA ASN A 95 6.31 -8.23 -17.85
C ASN A 95 6.14 -9.15 -16.63
N TYR A 96 5.13 -10.03 -16.60
CA TYR A 96 4.75 -10.84 -15.44
C TYR A 96 5.47 -12.19 -15.41
N LEU A 97 6.71 -12.25 -15.89
CA LEU A 97 7.49 -13.47 -15.91
C LEU A 97 8.06 -13.80 -14.51
N PRO A 98 8.29 -15.09 -14.20
CA PRO A 98 8.17 -16.24 -15.12
C PRO A 98 6.78 -16.90 -15.16
N HIS A 99 5.87 -16.59 -14.25
CA HIS A 99 4.64 -17.39 -14.07
C HIS A 99 3.34 -16.74 -14.57
N LYS A 100 3.37 -15.48 -15.02
CA LYS A 100 2.22 -14.75 -15.57
C LYS A 100 1.04 -14.78 -14.58
N LYS A 101 -0.13 -15.30 -15.01
CA LYS A 101 -1.32 -15.47 -14.16
C LYS A 101 -1.33 -16.79 -13.37
N ASP A 102 -0.29 -17.63 -13.43
CA ASP A 102 -0.24 -18.84 -12.61
C ASP A 102 0.24 -18.49 -11.20
N TYR A 103 -0.70 -18.04 -10.36
CA TYR A 103 -0.39 -17.63 -8.98
C TYR A 103 -0.11 -18.81 -8.06
N ILE A 104 -0.49 -20.03 -8.44
CA ILE A 104 -0.06 -21.24 -7.72
C ILE A 104 1.42 -21.52 -8.02
N ALA A 105 1.88 -21.35 -9.27
CA ALA A 105 3.29 -21.44 -9.60
C ALA A 105 4.11 -20.34 -8.90
N TRP A 106 3.61 -19.10 -8.87
CA TRP A 106 4.20 -18.02 -8.06
C TRP A 106 4.31 -18.41 -6.58
N ALA A 107 3.21 -18.91 -5.99
CA ALA A 107 3.19 -19.35 -4.59
C ALA A 107 4.27 -20.41 -4.32
N ARG A 108 4.40 -21.45 -5.17
CA ARG A 108 5.44 -22.48 -5.03
C ARG A 108 6.85 -21.90 -5.12
N ALA A 109 7.10 -20.99 -6.06
CA ALA A 109 8.40 -20.35 -6.23
C ALA A 109 8.78 -19.50 -5.01
N ILE A 110 7.83 -18.72 -4.50
CA ILE A 110 7.98 -17.92 -3.27
C ILE A 110 8.23 -18.84 -2.06
N GLY A 111 7.47 -19.92 -1.92
CA GLY A 111 7.66 -20.91 -0.85
C GLY A 111 9.03 -21.59 -0.89
N ALA A 112 9.55 -21.88 -2.08
CA ALA A 112 10.90 -22.41 -2.26
C ALA A 112 11.97 -21.39 -1.82
N LEU A 113 11.79 -20.09 -2.14
CA LEU A 113 12.66 -19.04 -1.63
C LEU A 113 12.58 -18.89 -0.11
N ALA A 114 11.38 -19.01 0.48
CA ALA A 114 11.20 -18.89 1.93
C ALA A 114 11.92 -19.99 2.73
N LYS A 115 11.99 -21.21 2.17
CA LYS A 115 12.80 -22.29 2.75
C LYS A 115 14.30 -21.97 2.76
N LYS A 116 14.77 -21.25 1.74
CA LYS A 116 16.18 -20.81 1.63
C LYS A 116 16.46 -19.57 2.47
N TYR A 117 15.50 -18.66 2.57
CA TYR A 117 15.62 -17.39 3.25
C TYR A 117 14.51 -17.22 4.30
N PRO A 118 14.71 -17.64 5.57
CA PRO A 118 13.66 -17.60 6.61
C PRO A 118 13.16 -16.19 6.98
N VAL A 119 13.83 -15.14 6.49
CA VAL A 119 13.31 -13.76 6.59
C VAL A 119 12.14 -13.49 5.66
N LEU A 120 11.94 -14.29 4.60
CA LEU A 120 10.74 -14.27 3.77
C LEU A 120 9.61 -14.98 4.50
N ARG A 121 8.71 -14.22 5.12
CA ARG A 121 7.69 -14.77 6.03
C ARG A 121 6.27 -14.77 5.48
N ALA A 122 6.02 -13.96 4.46
CA ALA A 122 4.70 -13.84 3.87
C ALA A 122 4.79 -13.46 2.39
N TRP A 123 3.63 -13.49 1.75
CA TRP A 123 3.43 -12.85 0.46
C TRP A 123 2.06 -12.18 0.39
N ALA A 124 1.94 -11.22 -0.53
CA ALA A 124 0.77 -10.39 -0.70
C ALA A 124 0.37 -10.33 -2.18
N MET A 125 -0.93 -10.12 -2.41
CA MET A 125 -1.48 -9.83 -3.73
C MET A 125 -2.11 -8.45 -3.69
N ASP A 126 -1.58 -7.55 -4.49
CA ASP A 126 -2.10 -6.19 -4.63
C ASP A 126 -3.50 -6.23 -5.30
N ASP A 127 -4.34 -5.25 -5.00
CA ASP A 127 -5.70 -5.10 -5.56
C ASP A 127 -6.56 -6.40 -5.60
N PHE A 128 -6.35 -7.29 -4.63
CA PHE A 128 -6.96 -8.63 -4.57
C PHE A 128 -8.49 -8.59 -4.69
N VAL A 129 -9.15 -7.66 -3.98
CA VAL A 129 -10.62 -7.57 -3.95
C VAL A 129 -11.27 -7.20 -5.27
N TYR A 130 -10.53 -6.61 -6.21
CA TYR A 130 -11.02 -6.33 -7.56
C TYR A 130 -10.90 -7.54 -8.49
N ASN A 131 -10.24 -8.59 -8.03
CA ASN A 131 -9.91 -9.78 -8.81
C ASN A 131 -10.63 -11.05 -8.29
N LYS A 132 -11.69 -10.90 -7.48
CA LYS A 132 -12.41 -12.03 -6.84
C LYS A 132 -13.00 -13.07 -7.79
N ALA A 133 -13.25 -12.71 -9.06
CA ALA A 133 -13.65 -13.69 -10.08
C ALA A 133 -12.54 -14.70 -10.40
N PHE A 134 -11.28 -14.25 -10.31
CA PHE A 134 -10.09 -15.08 -10.45
C PHE A 134 -9.67 -15.67 -9.09
N SER A 135 -9.53 -14.82 -8.09
CA SER A 135 -9.09 -15.16 -6.73
C SER A 135 -10.25 -15.64 -5.85
N THR A 136 -10.91 -16.72 -6.27
CA THR A 136 -11.98 -17.35 -5.46
C THR A 136 -11.45 -17.84 -4.11
N PRO A 137 -12.30 -18.08 -3.09
CA PRO A 137 -11.84 -18.62 -1.81
C PRO A 137 -11.05 -19.93 -1.95
N SER A 138 -11.54 -20.86 -2.77
CA SER A 138 -10.88 -22.15 -3.02
C SER A 138 -9.51 -21.96 -3.69
N TYR A 139 -9.43 -21.14 -4.73
CA TYR A 139 -8.15 -20.84 -5.39
C TYR A 139 -7.17 -20.13 -4.45
N THR A 140 -7.67 -19.22 -3.60
CA THR A 140 -6.87 -18.53 -2.58
C THR A 140 -6.32 -19.51 -1.55
N GLY A 141 -7.12 -20.49 -1.12
CA GLY A 141 -6.64 -21.56 -0.24
C GLY A 141 -5.53 -22.40 -0.89
N GLN A 142 -5.65 -22.71 -2.19
CA GLN A 142 -4.61 -23.42 -2.94
C GLN A 142 -3.33 -22.59 -3.06
N MET A 143 -3.44 -21.29 -3.34
CA MET A 143 -2.32 -20.36 -3.36
C MET A 143 -1.59 -20.33 -2.02
N ARG A 144 -2.32 -20.11 -0.91
CA ARG A 144 -1.75 -20.11 0.45
C ARG A 144 -1.04 -21.43 0.77
N ALA A 145 -1.70 -22.56 0.52
CA ALA A 145 -1.15 -23.89 0.79
C ALA A 145 0.12 -24.18 -0.04
N ALA A 146 0.15 -23.74 -1.30
CA ALA A 146 1.29 -23.95 -2.19
C ALA A 146 2.55 -23.17 -1.76
N ALA A 147 2.38 -21.99 -1.16
CA ALA A 147 3.50 -21.21 -0.62
C ALA A 147 4.02 -21.77 0.70
N GLY A 148 3.13 -22.26 1.56
CA GLY A 148 3.49 -22.75 2.90
C GLY A 148 3.99 -21.64 3.85
N ILE A 149 3.68 -20.39 3.54
CA ILE A 149 3.93 -19.19 4.35
C ILE A 149 2.68 -18.29 4.31
N ASP A 150 2.64 -17.27 5.15
CA ASP A 150 1.46 -16.43 5.32
C ASP A 150 1.05 -15.71 4.01
N LEU A 151 -0.26 -15.63 3.76
CA LEU A 151 -0.84 -14.86 2.65
C LEU A 151 -1.63 -13.65 3.16
N TYR A 152 -1.23 -12.46 2.69
CA TYR A 152 -1.83 -11.17 3.04
C TYR A 152 -2.42 -10.45 1.82
N PRO A 153 -3.69 -10.69 1.44
CA PRO A 153 -4.29 -9.96 0.34
C PRO A 153 -4.57 -8.50 0.69
N VAL A 154 -4.50 -7.64 -0.33
CA VAL A 154 -4.87 -6.23 -0.25
C VAL A 154 -6.38 -6.08 -0.40
N VAL A 155 -7.04 -5.60 0.65
CA VAL A 155 -8.49 -5.49 0.77
C VAL A 155 -8.85 -4.07 1.18
N TYR A 156 -9.68 -3.39 0.40
CA TYR A 156 -10.13 -2.04 0.71
C TYR A 156 -11.37 -2.06 1.61
N VAL A 157 -11.54 -1.04 2.45
CA VAL A 157 -12.61 -0.99 3.47
C VAL A 157 -14.02 -1.16 2.88
N ARG A 158 -14.26 -0.62 1.68
CA ARG A 158 -15.56 -0.71 1.00
C ARG A 158 -15.93 -2.15 0.60
N GLN A 159 -14.95 -3.03 0.45
CA GLN A 159 -15.11 -4.44 0.08
C GLN A 159 -14.89 -5.37 1.27
N LEU A 160 -14.54 -4.83 2.45
CA LEU A 160 -14.38 -5.58 3.68
C LEU A 160 -15.72 -5.63 4.42
N ASP A 161 -16.47 -6.70 4.21
CA ASP A 161 -17.73 -6.99 4.88
C ASP A 161 -17.74 -8.40 5.50
N ALA A 162 -18.82 -8.73 6.21
CA ALA A 162 -18.96 -10.05 6.85
C ALA A 162 -18.98 -11.20 5.82
N ALA A 163 -19.50 -10.98 4.61
CA ALA A 163 -19.54 -12.00 3.57
C ALA A 163 -18.13 -12.32 3.06
N PHE A 164 -17.31 -11.29 2.84
CA PHE A 164 -15.89 -11.44 2.51
C PHE A 164 -15.15 -12.19 3.62
N VAL A 165 -15.26 -11.73 4.86
CA VAL A 165 -14.56 -12.35 5.99
C VAL A 165 -14.96 -13.82 6.15
N ASN A 166 -16.26 -14.14 6.09
CA ASN A 166 -16.73 -15.52 6.19
C ASN A 166 -16.25 -16.41 5.04
N SER A 167 -16.10 -15.85 3.84
CA SER A 167 -15.67 -16.63 2.67
C SER A 167 -14.17 -16.86 2.63
N TYR A 168 -13.35 -15.89 3.08
CA TYR A 168 -11.90 -15.90 2.86
C TYR A 168 -11.07 -16.16 4.11
N ALA A 169 -11.62 -16.08 5.32
CA ALA A 169 -10.84 -16.17 6.56
C ALA A 169 -9.98 -17.45 6.65
N ASP A 170 -10.45 -18.60 6.16
CA ASP A 170 -9.68 -19.84 6.20
C ASP A 170 -8.60 -19.92 5.11
N ALA A 171 -8.70 -19.07 4.09
CA ALA A 171 -7.79 -19.03 2.95
C ALA A 171 -6.66 -18.01 3.09
N VAL A 172 -6.67 -17.16 4.13
CA VAL A 172 -5.73 -16.04 4.31
C VAL A 172 -5.30 -15.92 5.78
N ASP A 173 -4.15 -15.30 6.04
CA ASP A 173 -3.60 -15.21 7.41
C ASP A 173 -3.88 -13.85 8.07
N SER A 174 -3.83 -12.78 7.29
CA SER A 174 -4.16 -11.40 7.70
C SER A 174 -4.41 -10.55 6.46
N LEU A 175 -4.86 -9.31 6.62
CA LEU A 175 -5.18 -8.43 5.49
C LEU A 175 -4.32 -7.17 5.50
N ILE A 176 -3.98 -6.66 4.30
CA ILE A 176 -3.45 -5.30 4.13
C ILE A 176 -4.63 -4.39 3.74
N LEU A 177 -4.82 -3.29 4.47
CA LEU A 177 -5.89 -2.31 4.24
C LEU A 177 -5.31 -0.98 3.77
N PRO A 178 -5.30 -0.70 2.46
CA PRO A 178 -5.02 0.63 1.95
C PRO A 178 -6.06 1.62 2.48
N PHE A 179 -5.60 2.72 3.08
CA PHE A 179 -6.49 3.80 3.49
C PHE A 179 -6.62 4.85 2.38
N ASN A 180 -7.77 4.87 1.71
CA ASN A 180 -8.07 5.81 0.63
C ASN A 180 -9.28 6.70 0.93
N ASP A 181 -9.69 6.83 2.20
CA ASP A 181 -10.84 7.64 2.62
C ASP A 181 -12.16 7.32 1.87
N SER A 182 -12.42 6.04 1.60
CA SER A 182 -13.70 5.60 1.00
C SER A 182 -14.92 6.07 1.83
N PRO A 183 -16.07 6.40 1.20
CA PRO A 183 -16.36 6.33 -0.23
C PRO A 183 -15.76 7.49 -1.05
N ASN A 184 -15.31 8.55 -0.41
CA ASN A 184 -14.79 9.77 -1.04
C ASN A 184 -13.32 9.61 -1.41
N ARG A 185 -12.99 8.63 -2.25
CA ARG A 185 -11.62 8.17 -2.50
C ARG A 185 -10.58 9.30 -2.64
N ASN A 186 -9.69 9.48 -1.66
CA ASN A 186 -8.62 10.49 -1.66
C ASN A 186 -7.45 10.14 -0.72
N THR A 187 -6.40 10.96 -0.76
CA THR A 187 -5.22 10.90 0.14
C THR A 187 -4.89 12.27 0.73
N VAL A 188 -5.93 13.04 1.08
CA VAL A 188 -5.84 14.38 1.66
C VAL A 188 -6.48 14.40 3.05
N TRP A 189 -7.58 13.66 3.23
CA TRP A 189 -8.36 13.62 4.44
C TRP A 189 -8.06 12.37 5.27
N THR A 190 -8.12 12.51 6.59
CA THR A 190 -7.80 11.42 7.55
C THR A 190 -8.92 11.15 8.55
N GLY A 191 -9.99 11.96 8.56
CA GLY A 191 -11.02 11.92 9.60
C GLY A 191 -11.79 10.61 9.70
N SER A 192 -11.98 9.89 8.58
CA SER A 192 -12.68 8.59 8.57
C SER A 192 -11.82 7.42 9.05
N LEU A 193 -10.51 7.60 9.19
CA LEU A 193 -9.55 6.51 9.39
C LEU A 193 -9.88 5.65 10.61
N ARG A 194 -10.18 6.27 11.76
CA ARG A 194 -10.50 5.52 12.99
C ARG A 194 -11.79 4.73 12.84
N GLY A 195 -12.80 5.30 12.18
CA GLY A 195 -14.04 4.59 11.85
C GLY A 195 -13.77 3.35 11.00
N HIS A 196 -12.97 3.51 9.93
CA HIS A 196 -12.58 2.38 9.07
C HIS A 196 -11.78 1.31 9.81
N LEU A 197 -10.83 1.70 10.67
CA LEU A 197 -10.06 0.75 11.47
C LEU A 197 -10.97 0.01 12.45
N ASN A 198 -11.85 0.70 13.18
CA ASN A 198 -12.78 0.07 14.12
C ASN A 198 -13.69 -0.96 13.43
N THR A 199 -14.24 -0.61 12.27
CA THR A 199 -15.06 -1.53 11.47
C THR A 199 -14.25 -2.74 11.02
N ALA A 200 -13.06 -2.53 10.47
CA ALA A 200 -12.20 -3.60 9.98
C ALA A 200 -11.75 -4.54 11.11
N VAL A 201 -11.30 -4.00 12.24
CA VAL A 201 -10.88 -4.76 13.43
C VAL A 201 -12.05 -5.58 13.96
N GLY A 202 -13.25 -5.00 14.10
CA GLY A 202 -14.44 -5.73 14.56
C GLY A 202 -14.80 -6.92 13.68
N LEU A 203 -14.75 -6.74 12.35
CA LEU A 203 -15.03 -7.82 11.40
C LEU A 203 -13.99 -8.95 11.48
N LEU A 204 -12.70 -8.61 11.63
CA LEU A 204 -11.60 -9.58 11.62
C LEU A 204 -11.40 -10.30 12.95
N ALA A 205 -11.72 -9.65 14.07
CA ALA A 205 -11.63 -10.24 15.41
C ALA A 205 -12.47 -11.51 15.54
N ALA A 206 -13.65 -11.55 14.90
CA ALA A 206 -14.54 -12.71 14.86
C ALA A 206 -13.91 -13.98 14.23
N LYS A 207 -12.82 -13.82 13.48
CA LYS A 207 -12.07 -14.91 12.82
C LYS A 207 -10.62 -15.00 13.28
N ASN A 208 -10.26 -14.31 14.37
CA ASN A 208 -8.88 -14.21 14.87
C ASN A 208 -7.88 -13.77 13.77
N LYS A 209 -8.30 -12.85 12.91
CA LYS A 209 -7.46 -12.25 11.88
C LYS A 209 -7.02 -10.87 12.31
N LYS A 210 -5.85 -10.43 11.82
CA LYS A 210 -5.34 -9.09 12.07
C LYS A 210 -5.22 -8.31 10.77
N LEU A 211 -5.06 -7.00 10.95
CA LEU A 211 -4.98 -6.01 9.90
C LEU A 211 -3.59 -5.38 9.85
N LEU A 212 -3.12 -5.04 8.66
CA LEU A 212 -1.99 -4.16 8.41
C LEU A 212 -2.51 -2.90 7.72
N LEU A 213 -2.45 -1.75 8.39
CA LEU A 213 -2.87 -0.49 7.77
C LEU A 213 -1.84 -0.09 6.71
N MET A 214 -2.29 0.31 5.52
CA MET A 214 -1.43 0.81 4.47
C MET A 214 -1.74 2.28 4.12
N PRO A 215 -1.01 3.25 4.71
CA PRO A 215 -1.05 4.65 4.31
C PRO A 215 -0.43 4.84 2.92
N TYR A 216 -1.04 5.70 2.10
CA TYR A 216 -0.43 6.13 0.83
C TYR A 216 0.67 7.15 1.07
N ALA A 217 1.90 6.84 0.64
CA ALA A 217 3.02 7.79 0.61
C ALA A 217 3.42 8.20 -0.82
N SER A 218 2.54 7.91 -1.78
CA SER A 218 2.66 8.25 -3.19
C SER A 218 1.27 8.42 -3.79
N THR A 219 1.20 9.01 -4.98
CA THR A 219 -0.03 9.32 -5.70
C THR A 219 -0.89 8.08 -5.90
N LEU A 220 -2.07 8.10 -5.32
CA LEU A 220 -3.13 7.13 -5.55
C LEU A 220 -3.62 7.26 -7.00
N SER A 221 -3.73 6.15 -7.75
CA SER A 221 -4.21 6.18 -9.14
C SER A 221 -5.52 6.97 -9.26
N ASN A 222 -5.73 7.78 -10.30
CA ASN A 222 -6.95 8.60 -10.46
C ASN A 222 -7.23 9.56 -9.29
N THR A 223 -6.20 10.06 -8.59
CA THR A 223 -6.30 11.28 -7.77
C THR A 223 -5.42 12.37 -8.35
N THR A 224 -5.83 13.62 -8.17
CA THR A 224 -5.15 14.78 -8.75
C THR A 224 -3.91 15.21 -7.95
N VAL A 225 -3.91 14.93 -6.64
CA VAL A 225 -2.83 15.33 -5.72
C VAL A 225 -2.15 14.13 -5.09
N THR A 226 -0.83 14.21 -5.01
CA THR A 226 0.02 13.34 -4.20
C THR A 226 -0.23 13.64 -2.72
N PRO A 227 -0.29 12.62 -1.83
CA PRO A 227 -0.32 12.87 -0.40
C PRO A 227 0.89 13.68 0.06
N ASP A 228 0.68 14.65 0.94
CA ASP A 228 1.76 15.39 1.56
C ASP A 228 2.31 14.68 2.82
N VAL A 229 3.38 15.23 3.39
CA VAL A 229 4.00 14.71 4.61
C VAL A 229 3.03 14.76 5.80
N GLY A 230 2.12 15.74 5.84
CA GLY A 230 1.11 15.89 6.90
C GLY A 230 0.13 14.72 6.90
N TYR A 231 -0.42 14.36 5.75
CA TYR A 231 -1.27 13.19 5.55
C TYR A 231 -0.54 11.90 5.94
N VAL A 232 0.65 11.67 5.39
CA VAL A 232 1.41 10.44 5.68
C VAL A 232 1.71 10.31 7.18
N THR A 233 2.10 11.41 7.82
CA THR A 233 2.37 11.45 9.27
C THR A 233 1.11 11.15 10.07
N ALA A 234 -0.02 11.80 9.76
CA ALA A 234 -1.26 11.63 10.49
C ALA A 234 -1.82 10.20 10.40
N VAL A 235 -1.89 9.62 9.19
CA VAL A 235 -2.39 8.25 8.99
C VAL A 235 -1.44 7.23 9.63
N THR A 236 -0.13 7.41 9.49
CA THR A 236 0.88 6.53 10.12
C THR A 236 0.77 6.59 11.65
N ALA A 237 0.62 7.77 12.25
CA ALA A 237 0.53 7.94 13.70
C ALA A 237 -0.68 7.18 14.28
N VAL A 238 -1.84 7.29 13.64
CA VAL A 238 -3.05 6.52 14.01
C VAL A 238 -2.81 5.02 13.87
N GLY A 239 -2.17 4.56 12.80
CA GLY A 239 -1.81 3.15 12.65
C GLY A 239 -0.89 2.64 13.77
N ILE A 240 0.13 3.43 14.15
CA ILE A 240 1.06 3.09 15.22
C ILE A 240 0.35 3.05 16.59
N GLU A 241 -0.62 3.92 16.83
CA GLU A 241 -1.47 3.90 18.03
C GLU A 241 -2.25 2.58 18.13
N TYR A 242 -3.01 2.21 17.09
CA TYR A 242 -3.77 0.95 17.05
C TYR A 242 -2.85 -0.28 17.15
N MET A 243 -1.67 -0.22 16.55
CA MET A 243 -0.66 -1.28 16.63
C MET A 243 -0.16 -1.45 18.06
N LYS A 244 0.14 -0.35 18.77
CA LYS A 244 0.58 -0.39 20.19
C LYS A 244 -0.53 -0.87 21.13
N ALA A 245 -1.79 -0.59 20.81
CA ALA A 245 -2.95 -1.12 21.51
C ALA A 245 -3.20 -2.62 21.22
N GLY A 246 -2.48 -3.21 20.26
CA GLY A 246 -2.62 -4.61 19.86
C GLY A 246 -3.82 -4.89 18.95
N GLU A 247 -4.54 -3.86 18.50
CA GLU A 247 -5.74 -3.95 17.68
C GLU A 247 -5.43 -4.29 16.21
N ILE A 248 -4.30 -3.79 15.69
CA ILE A 248 -3.79 -4.14 14.36
C ILE A 248 -2.38 -4.73 14.46
N ALA A 249 -1.97 -5.51 13.46
CA ALA A 249 -0.65 -6.13 13.42
C ALA A 249 0.47 -5.14 13.08
N GLY A 250 0.15 -4.05 12.37
CA GLY A 250 1.10 -2.99 12.08
C GLY A 250 0.73 -2.08 10.92
N VAL A 251 1.74 -1.39 10.40
CA VAL A 251 1.63 -0.37 9.36
C VAL A 251 2.58 -0.69 8.21
N VAL A 252 2.12 -0.54 6.97
CA VAL A 252 2.88 -0.75 5.73
C VAL A 252 2.76 0.49 4.86
N GLN A 253 3.79 1.33 4.75
CA GLN A 253 3.70 2.54 3.93
C GLN A 253 3.77 2.20 2.43
N TYR A 254 2.73 2.57 1.69
CA TYR A 254 2.66 2.35 0.25
C TYR A 254 3.63 3.29 -0.46
N ALA A 255 4.59 2.72 -1.19
CA ALA A 255 5.39 3.41 -2.19
C ALA A 255 6.18 4.60 -1.61
N LEU A 256 6.69 4.52 -0.38
CA LEU A 256 7.50 5.61 0.20
C LEU A 256 8.78 5.83 -0.65
N PRO A 257 9.11 7.06 -1.07
CA PRO A 257 10.34 7.32 -1.82
C PRO A 257 11.60 7.11 -0.95
N PHE A 258 12.46 6.17 -1.35
CA PHE A 258 13.73 5.90 -0.66
C PHE A 258 14.93 6.72 -1.16
N THR A 259 14.77 7.44 -2.26
CA THR A 259 15.84 8.29 -2.80
C THR A 259 15.51 9.76 -2.52
N PRO A 260 16.23 10.43 -1.59
CA PRO A 260 15.98 11.82 -1.27
C PRO A 260 16.03 12.71 -2.53
N GLY A 261 15.07 13.62 -2.66
CA GLY A 261 14.99 14.56 -3.78
C GLY A 261 14.53 13.95 -5.11
N LEU A 262 14.30 12.64 -5.19
CA LEU A 262 13.74 11.98 -6.37
C LEU A 262 12.30 11.52 -6.09
N PRO A 263 11.28 12.31 -6.47
CA PRO A 263 9.90 11.84 -6.42
C PRO A 263 9.70 10.69 -7.40
N GLN A 264 8.67 9.88 -7.19
CA GLN A 264 8.28 8.92 -8.23
C GLN A 264 7.76 9.65 -9.45
N ALA A 265 7.78 8.97 -10.60
CA ALA A 265 7.29 9.52 -11.86
C ALA A 265 5.85 10.09 -11.76
N LYS A 266 4.98 9.43 -10.96
CA LYS A 266 3.60 9.89 -10.72
C LYS A 266 3.50 11.03 -9.69
N ASP A 267 4.55 11.27 -8.91
CA ASP A 267 4.63 12.28 -7.86
C ASP A 267 5.36 13.56 -8.34
N VAL A 268 5.85 13.59 -9.58
CA VAL A 268 6.53 14.76 -10.16
C VAL A 268 5.53 15.92 -10.27
N SER A 269 5.87 17.05 -9.64
CA SER A 269 5.11 18.29 -9.84
C SER A 269 5.37 18.85 -11.24
N PHE A 270 4.35 18.78 -12.09
CA PHE A 270 4.37 19.38 -13.42
C PHE A 270 3.85 20.84 -13.43
N ALA A 271 3.78 21.49 -12.27
CA ALA A 271 3.31 22.89 -12.16
C ALA A 271 4.14 23.84 -13.04
N HIS A 272 5.45 23.60 -13.13
CA HIS A 272 6.37 24.39 -13.96
C HIS A 272 6.20 24.14 -15.47
N THR A 273 5.54 23.07 -15.89
CA THR A 273 5.33 22.74 -17.32
C THR A 273 3.94 23.11 -17.82
N GLY A 274 3.13 23.81 -17.01
CA GLY A 274 1.72 24.06 -17.31
C GLY A 274 0.82 22.81 -17.24
N ARG A 275 1.30 21.71 -16.66
CA ARG A 275 0.52 20.47 -16.45
C ARG A 275 0.28 20.16 -14.97
N GLY A 276 0.59 21.10 -14.07
CA GLY A 276 0.28 20.95 -12.64
C GLY A 276 -1.20 21.14 -12.36
N GLY A 277 -1.65 20.61 -11.22
CA GLY A 277 -3.01 20.76 -10.73
C GLY A 277 -3.05 21.54 -9.42
N LEU A 278 -4.08 22.35 -9.26
CA LEU A 278 -4.52 22.88 -7.97
C LEU A 278 -5.84 22.19 -7.64
N VAL A 279 -6.02 21.77 -6.39
CA VAL A 279 -7.26 21.14 -5.94
C VAL A 279 -7.83 21.91 -4.77
N PHE A 280 -9.10 22.28 -4.89
CA PHE A 280 -9.94 22.66 -3.77
C PHE A 280 -10.85 21.48 -3.45
N THR A 281 -10.82 21.00 -2.21
CA THR A 281 -11.72 19.95 -1.76
C THR A 281 -12.62 20.49 -0.67
N VAL A 282 -13.91 20.20 -0.79
CA VAL A 282 -14.87 20.33 0.31
C VAL A 282 -15.25 18.91 0.72
N HIS A 283 -15.16 18.61 2.01
CA HIS A 283 -15.51 17.29 2.48
C HIS A 283 -17.04 17.09 2.37
N SER A 284 -17.49 15.86 2.07
CA SER A 284 -18.91 15.59 1.77
C SER A 284 -19.86 15.82 2.96
N ASN A 285 -19.34 16.01 4.17
CA ASN A 285 -20.10 16.34 5.38
C ASN A 285 -19.91 17.81 5.82
N THR A 286 -19.26 18.63 5.00
CA THR A 286 -19.07 20.05 5.27
C THR A 286 -20.18 20.81 4.57
N ASP A 287 -21.10 21.38 5.35
CA ASP A 287 -22.12 22.27 4.84
C ASP A 287 -21.45 23.51 4.23
N THR A 288 -21.66 23.73 2.93
CA THR A 288 -21.26 24.98 2.28
C THR A 288 -22.37 26.00 2.42
N GLN A 289 -22.02 27.22 2.80
CA GLN A 289 -22.97 28.33 2.81
C GLN A 289 -23.07 28.96 1.41
N ALA A 290 -24.28 29.37 1.02
CA ALA A 290 -24.46 30.12 -0.23
C ALA A 290 -23.57 31.38 -0.23
N GLY A 291 -22.78 31.56 -1.29
CA GLY A 291 -21.80 32.65 -1.40
C GLY A 291 -20.44 32.37 -0.75
N GLY A 292 -20.27 31.23 -0.09
CA GLY A 292 -18.95 30.77 0.39
C GLY A 292 -18.03 30.42 -0.78
N PHE A 293 -16.78 30.85 -0.73
CA PHE A 293 -15.78 30.52 -1.73
C PHE A 293 -14.41 30.30 -1.09
N VAL A 294 -13.58 29.55 -1.81
CA VAL A 294 -12.14 29.49 -1.61
C VAL A 294 -11.48 29.99 -2.88
N ALA A 295 -10.35 30.67 -2.74
CA ALA A 295 -9.60 31.18 -3.87
C ALA A 295 -8.12 30.93 -3.63
N ALA A 296 -7.40 30.71 -4.72
CA ALA A 296 -5.95 30.73 -4.75
C ALA A 296 -5.53 31.69 -5.85
N SER A 297 -4.38 32.32 -5.67
CA SER A 297 -3.76 33.17 -6.68
C SER A 297 -2.29 32.82 -6.78
N THR A 298 -1.72 33.02 -7.96
CA THR A 298 -0.29 32.92 -8.20
C THR A 298 0.13 34.05 -9.14
N THR A 299 1.38 34.50 -9.01
CA THR A 299 1.96 35.52 -9.91
C THR A 299 2.86 34.81 -10.92
N VAL A 300 2.52 34.93 -12.19
CA VAL A 300 3.37 34.47 -13.30
C VAL A 300 4.26 35.62 -13.74
N ARG A 301 5.57 35.39 -13.79
CA ARG A 301 6.54 36.35 -14.35
C ARG A 301 7.00 35.83 -15.71
N LEU A 302 6.98 36.70 -16.71
CA LEU A 302 7.50 36.39 -18.04
C LEU A 302 9.02 36.62 -18.06
N ASP A 303 9.72 35.78 -18.83
CA ASP A 303 11.13 35.99 -19.10
C ASP A 303 11.32 37.25 -19.95
N ALA A 304 12.43 37.97 -19.71
CA ALA A 304 12.76 39.19 -20.44
C ALA A 304 12.76 38.98 -21.96
N GLY A 305 12.03 39.81 -22.70
CA GLY A 305 11.90 39.72 -24.15
C GLY A 305 10.75 38.84 -24.65
N SER A 306 9.96 38.24 -23.75
CA SER A 306 8.72 37.53 -24.12
C SER A 306 7.71 38.49 -24.77
N THR A 307 7.21 38.13 -25.96
CA THR A 307 6.25 38.95 -26.74
C THR A 307 4.80 38.49 -26.60
N SER A 308 4.57 37.35 -25.95
CA SER A 308 3.23 36.83 -25.66
C SER A 308 3.20 36.01 -24.37
N CYS A 309 2.01 35.89 -23.78
CA CYS A 309 1.72 35.06 -22.62
C CYS A 309 0.40 34.34 -22.88
N SER A 310 0.38 33.02 -22.71
CA SER A 310 -0.84 32.21 -22.79
C SER A 310 -0.96 31.37 -21.52
N MET A 311 -2.10 31.49 -20.84
CA MET A 311 -2.45 30.65 -19.71
C MET A 311 -3.71 29.87 -20.06
N VAL A 312 -3.63 28.54 -20.01
CA VAL A 312 -4.79 27.67 -20.20
C VAL A 312 -5.11 27.04 -18.85
N LEU A 313 -6.26 27.40 -18.29
CA LEU A 313 -6.81 26.75 -17.11
C LEU A 313 -7.83 25.71 -17.55
N ARG A 314 -7.70 24.50 -17.01
CA ARG A 314 -8.73 23.45 -17.12
C ARG A 314 -9.22 23.19 -15.70
N HIS A 315 -10.53 23.18 -15.51
CA HIS A 315 -11.14 22.75 -14.26
C HIS A 315 -11.86 21.42 -14.50
N GLN A 316 -11.90 20.60 -13.46
CA GLN A 316 -12.70 19.39 -13.41
C GLN A 316 -13.39 19.39 -12.05
N ASP A 317 -14.72 19.37 -12.07
CA ASP A 317 -15.53 19.28 -10.86
C ASP A 317 -16.01 17.83 -10.70
N ASP A 318 -15.33 17.08 -9.85
CA ASP A 318 -15.73 15.71 -9.51
C ASP A 318 -16.80 15.73 -8.42
N TRP A 319 -18.01 16.18 -8.77
CA TRP A 319 -19.17 15.93 -7.91
C TRP A 319 -19.56 14.45 -8.06
N ALA A 320 -19.55 13.68 -6.97
CA ALA A 320 -19.84 12.24 -6.96
C ALA A 320 -21.27 11.85 -7.41
N ALA A 321 -22.05 12.78 -7.96
CA ALA A 321 -23.36 12.55 -8.52
C ALA A 321 -23.51 13.27 -9.87
N THR A 322 -22.93 12.71 -10.93
CA THR A 322 -23.48 12.60 -12.31
C THR A 322 -22.35 12.49 -13.35
N ARG A 323 -21.95 11.26 -13.68
CA ARG A 323 -21.72 10.94 -15.09
C ARG A 323 -23.07 10.96 -15.78
N ARG A 324 -23.58 12.15 -16.13
CA ARG A 324 -24.44 12.26 -17.31
C ARG A 324 -23.52 12.60 -18.46
N ALA A 325 -23.49 11.67 -19.41
CA ALA A 325 -22.93 11.92 -20.72
C ALA A 325 -23.53 13.22 -21.28
N THR A 326 -22.66 14.12 -21.71
CA THR A 326 -23.01 15.13 -22.71
C THR A 326 -21.91 15.08 -23.76
N THR A 327 -22.31 14.57 -24.92
CA THR A 327 -21.78 14.89 -26.25
C THR A 327 -21.70 16.38 -26.47
#